data_AF-A0A1H3Q2B9-F1
#
_entry.id   AF-A0A1H3Q2B9-F1
#
_cell.length_a   1.000
_cell.length_b   1.000
_cell.length_c   1.000
_cell.angle_alpha   90.00
_cell.angle_beta   90.00
_cell.angle_gamma   90.00
#
_symmetry.space_group_name_H-M   'P 1'
#
loop_
_entity.id
_entity.type
_entity.pdbx_description
1 polymer ?
#
loop_
_entity_poly.entity_id
_entity_poly.type
_entity_poly.pdbx_seq_one_letter_code
_entity_poly.pdbx_strand_id
1 'polypeptide(L)'
;MTALQKGSIGSLLIGSLLGVVLLAVVFGGEAALSTEGFCTSCHSMTYPQEELKKSSHYGALGVNPGCKDCHIPQGIENFHLAVATHVVDGARELYLELVNDYSTLEKFNERRLIMAHDARLNLKKWDSITCRTCHKDPQPPGESAQTEHKKMQTEGATCIDCHQNLVHEEVPMTDLNASLAAGKMVLKPEEGEDEDGEEEDAEDDENGEESKAENSDEEDSTDEDVD
;
A
#
# COMPACT_ATOMS: atom_id res chain seq x y z
N MET A 1 32.36 3.21 -51.94
CA MET A 1 31.21 2.58 -51.26
C MET A 1 30.39 1.83 -52.30
N THR A 2 30.19 0.53 -52.13
CA THR A 2 29.34 -0.28 -53.03
C THR A 2 27.87 0.11 -52.87
N ALA A 3 27.03 -0.17 -53.87
CA ALA A 3 25.58 0.07 -53.77
C ALA A 3 24.95 -0.64 -52.55
N LEU A 4 25.47 -1.83 -52.21
CA LEU A 4 25.13 -2.56 -50.99
C LEU A 4 25.47 -1.78 -49.70
N GLN A 5 26.63 -1.13 -49.64
CA GLN A 5 27.01 -0.30 -48.48
C GLN A 5 26.13 0.95 -48.35
N LYS A 6 25.72 1.58 -49.45
CA LYS A 6 24.81 2.73 -49.44
C LYS A 6 23.39 2.34 -48.98
N GLY A 7 22.88 1.20 -49.43
CA GLY A 7 21.59 0.65 -48.95
C GLY A 7 21.61 0.30 -47.47
N SER A 8 22.70 -0.32 -47.00
CA SER A 8 22.86 -0.71 -45.59
C SER A 8 22.96 0.49 -44.65
N ILE A 9 23.69 1.54 -45.03
CA ILE A 9 23.78 2.79 -44.26
C ILE A 9 22.41 3.50 -44.23
N GLY A 10 21.70 3.55 -45.36
CA GLY A 10 20.35 4.12 -45.42
C GLY A 10 19.37 3.42 -44.49
N SER A 11 19.34 2.09 -44.48
CA SER A 11 18.49 1.30 -43.58
C SER A 11 18.84 1.50 -42.10
N LEU A 12 20.13 1.57 -41.76
CA LEU A 12 20.58 1.84 -40.39
C LEU A 12 20.18 3.24 -39.90
N LEU A 13 20.28 4.25 -40.76
CA LEU A 13 19.86 5.62 -40.41
C LEU A 13 18.35 5.72 -40.20
N ILE A 14 17.55 5.07 -41.06
CA ILE A 14 16.09 5.02 -40.89
C ILE A 14 15.72 4.26 -39.62
N GLY A 15 16.33 3.10 -39.37
CA GLY A 15 16.09 2.32 -38.15
C GLY A 15 16.47 3.08 -36.88
N SER A 16 17.61 3.78 -36.90
CA SER A 16 18.04 4.64 -35.78
C SER A 16 17.05 5.78 -35.53
N LEU A 17 16.61 6.47 -36.59
CA LEU A 17 15.62 7.54 -36.47
C LEU A 17 14.30 7.03 -35.88
N LEU A 18 13.80 5.89 -36.37
CA LEU A 18 12.59 5.25 -35.82
C LEU A 18 12.77 4.88 -34.34
N GLY A 19 13.94 4.34 -33.97
CA GLY A 19 14.27 4.03 -32.57
C GLY A 19 14.24 5.26 -31.67
N VAL A 20 14.85 6.37 -32.11
CA VAL A 20 14.84 7.64 -31.37
C VAL A 20 13.42 8.18 -31.22
N VAL A 21 12.62 8.15 -32.29
CA VAL A 21 11.21 8.60 -32.24
C VAL A 21 10.40 7.74 -31.27
N LEU A 22 10.54 6.42 -31.31
CA LEU A 22 9.83 5.52 -30.40
C LEU A 22 10.21 5.78 -28.94
N LEU A 23 11.50 5.97 -28.63
CA LEU A 23 11.95 6.33 -27.29
C LEU A 23 11.34 7.67 -26.86
N ALA A 24 11.38 8.69 -27.73
CA ALA A 24 10.78 9.99 -27.41
C ALA A 24 9.28 9.89 -27.14
N VAL A 25 8.54 9.08 -27.89
CA VAL A 25 7.10 8.85 -27.67
C VAL A 25 6.85 8.14 -26.35
N VAL A 26 7.61 7.09 -26.03
CA VAL A 26 7.39 6.31 -24.81
C VAL A 26 7.75 7.10 -23.56
N PHE A 27 8.92 7.73 -23.51
CA PHE A 27 9.34 8.56 -22.37
C PHE A 27 8.53 9.86 -22.26
N GLY A 28 8.23 10.49 -23.40
CA GLY A 28 7.39 11.69 -23.43
C GLY A 28 5.94 11.40 -23.04
N GLY A 29 5.42 10.24 -23.46
CA GLY A 29 4.10 9.75 -23.08
C GLY A 29 3.99 9.52 -21.58
N GLU A 30 4.93 8.78 -21.00
CA GLU A 30 5.01 8.61 -19.54
C GLU A 30 5.01 9.97 -18.82
N ALA A 31 5.88 10.89 -19.23
CA ALA A 31 5.98 12.20 -18.59
C ALA A 31 4.68 13.02 -18.69
N ALA A 32 3.97 12.94 -19.83
CA ALA A 32 2.73 13.68 -20.05
C ALA A 32 1.55 13.08 -19.27
N LEU A 33 1.42 11.76 -19.29
CA LEU A 33 0.34 11.02 -18.63
C LEU A 33 0.49 10.97 -17.11
N SER A 34 1.68 11.25 -16.58
CA SER A 34 1.95 11.30 -15.14
C SER A 34 1.82 12.70 -14.54
N THR A 35 1.34 13.70 -15.29
CA THR A 35 1.14 15.05 -14.76
C THR A 35 -0.16 15.19 -13.99
N GLU A 36 -0.16 16.03 -12.95
CA GLU A 36 -1.38 16.38 -12.20
C GLU A 36 -2.49 16.89 -13.13
N GLY A 37 -2.14 17.74 -14.09
CA GLY A 37 -3.10 18.29 -15.06
C GLY A 37 -3.71 17.24 -15.99
N PHE A 38 -2.98 16.16 -16.31
CA PHE A 38 -3.55 15.03 -17.04
C PHE A 38 -4.49 14.23 -16.15
N CYS A 39 -4.06 13.86 -14.93
CA CYS A 39 -4.88 13.10 -13.98
C CYS A 39 -6.22 13.80 -13.71
N THR A 40 -6.21 15.13 -13.54
CA THR A 40 -7.43 15.91 -13.31
C THR A 40 -8.07 16.49 -14.57
N SER A 41 -7.73 15.97 -15.75
CA SER A 41 -8.40 16.35 -16.99
C SER A 41 -9.82 15.77 -17.07
N CYS A 42 -10.08 14.66 -16.36
CA CYS A 42 -11.41 14.15 -16.06
C CYS A 42 -11.99 14.87 -14.83
N HIS A 43 -13.26 15.30 -14.89
CA HIS A 43 -13.88 16.01 -13.77
C HIS A 43 -14.00 15.12 -12.52
N SER A 44 -14.17 13.81 -12.69
CA SER A 44 -14.27 12.82 -11.60
C SER A 44 -13.02 12.82 -10.71
N MET A 45 -11.84 13.10 -11.28
CA MET A 45 -10.57 13.12 -10.56
C MET A 45 -10.34 14.42 -9.78
N THR A 46 -11.20 15.44 -9.95
CA THR A 46 -11.13 16.64 -9.12
C THR A 46 -11.55 16.38 -7.67
N TYR A 47 -12.43 15.39 -7.43
CA TYR A 47 -12.82 14.99 -6.07
C TYR A 47 -11.65 14.44 -5.25
N PRO A 48 -10.92 13.38 -5.69
CA PRO A 48 -9.77 12.88 -4.95
C PRO A 48 -8.60 13.89 -4.89
N GLN A 49 -8.46 14.80 -5.87
CA GLN A 49 -7.47 15.88 -5.79
C GLN A 49 -7.74 16.82 -4.61
N GLU A 50 -9.00 17.21 -4.39
CA GLU A 50 -9.37 18.07 -3.27
C GLU A 50 -9.21 17.35 -1.92
N GLU A 51 -9.42 16.03 -1.88
CA GLU A 51 -9.14 15.20 -0.71
C GLU A 51 -7.63 15.13 -0.42
N LEU A 52 -6.80 14.92 -1.45
CA LEU A 52 -5.35 14.94 -1.32
C LEU A 52 -4.86 16.23 -0.67
N LYS A 53 -5.33 17.39 -1.12
CA LYS A 53 -4.97 18.71 -0.56
C LYS A 53 -5.32 18.87 0.92
N LYS A 54 -6.29 18.10 1.43
CA LYS A 54 -6.74 18.13 2.83
C LYS A 54 -6.14 17.02 3.68
N SER A 55 -5.49 16.05 3.05
CA SER A 55 -4.90 14.89 3.73
C SER A 55 -3.67 15.26 4.55
N SER A 56 -3.29 14.34 5.44
CA SER A 56 -2.03 14.42 6.21
C SER A 56 -0.77 14.39 5.35
N HIS A 57 -0.85 13.93 4.10
CA HIS A 57 0.29 13.82 3.20
C HIS A 57 0.60 15.14 2.49
N TYR A 58 -0.35 16.07 2.43
CA TYR A 58 -0.15 17.34 1.76
C TYR A 58 0.72 18.28 2.61
N GLY A 59 1.83 18.78 2.04
CA GLY A 59 2.78 19.67 2.72
C GLY A 59 3.67 19.02 3.78
N ALA A 60 3.36 17.79 4.23
CA ALA A 60 4.12 17.11 5.28
C ALA A 60 5.56 16.73 4.87
N LEU A 61 5.78 16.43 3.59
CA LEU A 61 7.08 15.99 3.06
C LEU A 61 7.94 17.14 2.52
N GLY A 62 7.62 18.39 2.87
CA GLY A 62 8.33 19.59 2.39
C GLY A 62 8.03 19.97 0.94
N VAL A 63 7.38 19.07 0.19
CA VAL A 63 6.79 19.29 -1.12
C VAL A 63 5.39 18.68 -1.15
N ASN A 64 4.50 19.24 -1.95
CA ASN A 64 3.16 18.67 -2.12
C ASN A 64 3.24 17.48 -3.07
N PRO A 65 2.84 16.26 -2.65
CA PRO A 65 2.77 15.13 -3.55
C PRO A 65 1.70 15.36 -4.62
N GLY A 66 1.95 14.90 -5.84
CA GLY A 66 0.97 14.81 -6.91
C GLY A 66 0.42 13.40 -7.07
N CYS A 67 -0.58 13.22 -7.95
CA CYS A 67 -1.22 11.91 -8.16
C CYS A 67 -0.21 10.77 -8.43
N LYS A 68 0.77 11.02 -9.31
CA LYS A 68 1.75 10.02 -9.74
C LYS A 68 2.65 9.52 -8.60
N ASP A 69 2.86 10.33 -7.57
CA ASP A 69 3.83 10.02 -6.51
C ASP A 69 3.37 8.85 -5.64
N CYS A 70 2.06 8.57 -5.64
CA CYS A 70 1.48 7.41 -4.99
C CYS A 70 0.95 6.38 -5.99
N HIS A 71 0.38 6.80 -7.13
CA HIS A 71 -0.37 5.92 -8.04
C HIS A 71 0.42 5.36 -9.24
N ILE A 72 1.66 5.80 -9.49
CA ILE A 72 2.46 5.34 -10.63
C ILE A 72 3.87 4.92 -10.17
N PRO A 73 4.37 3.73 -10.54
CA PRO A 73 5.74 3.31 -10.24
C PRO A 73 6.76 4.32 -10.74
N GLN A 74 7.60 4.84 -9.84
CA GLN A 74 8.61 5.85 -10.16
C GLN A 74 9.99 5.21 -10.35
N GLY A 75 10.88 5.91 -11.06
CA GLY A 75 12.24 5.46 -11.31
C GLY A 75 12.41 4.65 -12.60
N ILE A 76 13.61 4.67 -13.15
CA ILE A 76 13.92 3.98 -14.41
C ILE A 76 13.84 2.46 -14.27
N GLU A 77 14.17 1.95 -13.09
CA GLU A 77 14.08 0.56 -12.70
C GLU A 77 12.64 0.03 -12.74
N ASN A 78 11.66 0.88 -12.43
CA ASN A 78 10.24 0.54 -12.44
C ASN A 78 9.49 1.06 -13.67
N PHE A 79 10.21 1.60 -14.65
CA PHE A 79 9.60 2.22 -15.83
C PHE A 79 8.65 1.28 -16.58
N HIS A 80 8.98 -0.01 -16.63
CA HIS A 80 8.11 -1.03 -17.21
C HIS A 80 6.78 -1.18 -16.47
N LEU A 81 6.75 -1.03 -15.15
CA LEU A 81 5.53 -1.01 -14.34
C LEU A 81 4.76 0.30 -14.55
N ALA A 82 5.45 1.44 -14.67
CA ALA A 82 4.82 2.73 -14.96
C ALA A 82 4.05 2.67 -16.30
N VAL A 83 4.73 2.21 -17.35
CA VAL A 83 4.11 2.00 -18.68
C VAL A 83 2.96 1.01 -18.60
N ALA A 84 3.11 -0.10 -17.87
CA ALA A 84 2.03 -1.07 -17.68
C ALA A 84 0.82 -0.45 -16.97
N THR A 85 1.05 0.41 -15.97
CA THR A 85 -0.01 1.13 -15.23
C THR A 85 -0.81 2.02 -16.18
N HIS A 86 -0.15 2.81 -17.03
CA HIS A 86 -0.86 3.64 -18.03
C HIS A 86 -1.64 2.82 -19.06
N VAL A 87 -1.03 1.73 -19.55
CA VAL A 87 -1.63 0.93 -20.63
C VAL A 87 -2.76 0.04 -20.15
N VAL A 88 -2.63 -0.55 -18.96
CA VAL A 88 -3.62 -1.49 -18.42
C VAL A 88 -4.64 -0.77 -17.57
N ASP A 89 -4.20 -0.11 -16.49
CA ASP A 89 -5.09 0.56 -15.56
C ASP A 89 -5.63 1.85 -16.18
N GLY A 90 -4.78 2.69 -16.77
CA GLY A 90 -5.20 3.94 -17.41
C GLY A 90 -6.21 3.72 -18.54
N ALA A 91 -6.04 2.69 -19.37
CA ALA A 91 -7.02 2.36 -20.42
C ALA A 91 -8.34 1.84 -19.85
N ARG A 92 -8.29 1.04 -18.78
CA ARG A 92 -9.48 0.58 -18.05
C ARG A 92 -10.22 1.77 -17.43
N GLU A 93 -9.53 2.67 -16.76
CA GLU A 93 -10.13 3.84 -16.12
C GLU A 93 -10.72 4.79 -17.15
N LEU A 94 -10.07 5.00 -18.30
CA LEU A 94 -10.65 5.75 -19.42
C LEU A 94 -11.97 5.13 -19.89
N TYR A 95 -12.01 3.80 -20.07
CA TYR A 95 -13.24 3.12 -20.44
C TYR A 95 -14.33 3.29 -19.37
N LEU A 96 -13.97 3.14 -18.09
CA LEU A 96 -14.90 3.28 -16.97
C LEU A 96 -15.43 4.71 -16.83
N GLU A 97 -14.62 5.73 -17.08
CA GLU A 97 -15.04 7.14 -17.13
C GLU A 97 -16.05 7.38 -18.26
N LEU A 98 -15.91 6.71 -19.40
CA LEU A 98 -16.81 6.87 -20.54
C LEU A 98 -18.16 6.15 -20.38
N VAL A 99 -18.20 5.02 -19.67
CA VAL A 99 -19.41 4.20 -19.55
C VAL A 99 -20.19 4.40 -18.25
N ASN A 100 -19.55 4.94 -17.21
CA ASN A 100 -20.20 5.22 -15.94
C ASN A 100 -20.49 6.70 -15.79
N ASP A 101 -21.33 7.05 -14.83
CA ASP A 101 -21.69 8.43 -14.55
C ASP A 101 -21.00 8.91 -13.28
N TYR A 102 -20.09 9.88 -13.43
CA TYR A 102 -19.39 10.53 -12.34
C TYR A 102 -19.72 12.03 -12.24
N SER A 103 -20.87 12.46 -12.80
CA SER A 103 -21.25 13.88 -12.90
C SER A 103 -21.45 14.57 -11.55
N THR A 104 -21.66 13.80 -10.48
CA THR A 104 -21.79 14.30 -9.11
C THR A 104 -20.94 13.48 -8.16
N LEU A 105 -20.58 14.08 -7.03
CA LEU A 105 -19.86 13.39 -5.95
C LEU A 105 -20.65 12.19 -5.42
N GLU A 106 -21.98 12.28 -5.35
CA GLU A 106 -22.84 11.16 -4.94
C GLU A 106 -22.66 9.94 -5.86
N LYS A 107 -22.69 10.13 -7.18
CA LYS A 107 -22.48 9.05 -8.14
C LYS A 107 -21.05 8.52 -8.15
N PHE A 108 -20.06 9.40 -7.92
CA PHE A 108 -18.68 8.97 -7.68
C PHE A 108 -18.59 8.06 -6.44
N ASN A 109 -19.29 8.43 -5.36
CA ASN A 109 -19.28 7.69 -4.11
C ASN A 109 -19.94 6.31 -4.22
N GLU A 110 -20.95 6.13 -5.08
CA GLU A 110 -21.54 4.81 -5.38
C GLU A 110 -20.48 3.79 -5.83
N ARG A 111 -19.38 4.26 -6.44
CA ARG A 111 -18.29 3.40 -6.96
C ARG A 111 -16.97 3.59 -6.20
N ARG A 112 -16.93 4.43 -5.17
CA ARG A 112 -15.68 4.77 -4.48
C ARG A 112 -14.99 3.55 -3.90
N LEU A 113 -15.74 2.64 -3.28
CA LEU A 113 -15.18 1.44 -2.67
C LEU A 113 -14.46 0.56 -3.71
N ILE A 114 -15.05 0.34 -4.88
CA ILE A 114 -14.40 -0.46 -5.93
C ILE A 114 -13.17 0.25 -6.50
N MET A 115 -13.23 1.57 -6.73
CA MET A 115 -12.08 2.34 -7.20
C MET A 115 -10.93 2.33 -6.17
N ALA A 116 -11.25 2.52 -4.89
CA ALA A 116 -10.27 2.45 -3.81
C ALA A 116 -9.65 1.05 -3.72
N HIS A 117 -10.46 -0.01 -3.82
CA HIS A 117 -9.96 -1.38 -3.82
C HIS A 117 -9.01 -1.65 -4.99
N ASP A 118 -9.35 -1.22 -6.20
CA ASP A 118 -8.49 -1.41 -7.38
C ASP A 118 -7.17 -0.66 -7.24
N ALA A 119 -7.21 0.58 -6.76
CA ALA A 119 -6.00 1.36 -6.47
C ALA A 119 -5.14 0.69 -5.38
N ARG A 120 -5.76 0.14 -4.33
CA ARG A 120 -5.07 -0.62 -3.26
C ARG A 120 -4.46 -1.92 -3.78
N LEU A 121 -5.16 -2.65 -4.65
CA LEU A 121 -4.63 -3.85 -5.29
C LEU A 121 -3.44 -3.52 -6.16
N ASN A 122 -3.49 -2.40 -6.89
CA ASN A 122 -2.32 -1.91 -7.59
C ASN A 122 -1.21 -1.68 -6.56
N LEU A 123 -1.40 -0.81 -5.54
CA LEU A 123 -0.50 -0.55 -4.38
C LEU A 123 0.14 -1.80 -3.77
N LYS A 124 -0.58 -2.92 -3.73
CA LYS A 124 -0.07 -4.20 -3.26
C LYS A 124 0.83 -4.93 -4.27
N LYS A 125 0.46 -4.98 -5.56
CA LYS A 125 1.16 -5.78 -6.59
C LYS A 125 2.62 -5.37 -6.80
N TRP A 126 2.91 -4.07 -6.78
CA TRP A 126 4.25 -3.45 -6.76
C TRP A 126 4.84 -3.26 -5.35
N ASP A 127 4.36 -3.99 -4.33
CA ASP A 127 4.91 -3.96 -2.97
C ASP A 127 5.02 -2.53 -2.38
N SER A 128 4.02 -1.67 -2.64
CA SER A 128 3.98 -0.30 -2.16
C SER A 128 5.27 0.50 -2.44
N ILE A 129 5.92 0.26 -3.58
CA ILE A 129 7.23 0.86 -3.91
C ILE A 129 7.21 2.40 -3.91
N THR A 130 6.09 3.03 -4.25
CA THR A 130 5.90 4.49 -4.12
C THR A 130 5.90 4.94 -2.67
N CYS A 131 5.22 4.22 -1.77
CA CYS A 131 5.28 4.49 -0.33
C CYS A 131 6.73 4.39 0.18
N ARG A 132 7.43 3.32 -0.19
CA ARG A 132 8.83 3.04 0.21
C ARG A 132 9.84 4.03 -0.35
N THR A 133 9.50 4.75 -1.43
CA THR A 133 10.37 5.78 -2.00
C THR A 133 10.59 6.94 -1.03
N CYS A 134 9.55 7.30 -0.26
CA CYS A 134 9.62 8.36 0.76
C CYS A 134 9.73 7.81 2.19
N HIS A 135 9.00 6.74 2.52
CA HIS A 135 9.01 6.10 3.84
C HIS A 135 10.11 5.04 3.94
N LYS A 136 11.36 5.49 3.87
CA LYS A 136 12.53 4.63 4.07
C LYS A 136 12.69 4.34 5.57
N ASP A 137 12.78 3.06 5.91
CA ASP A 137 13.02 2.58 7.29
C ASP A 137 12.05 3.17 8.34
N PRO A 138 10.72 2.98 8.16
CA PRO A 138 9.73 3.56 9.04
C PRO A 138 9.92 3.07 10.48
N GLN A 139 9.77 3.99 11.44
CA GLN A 139 9.85 3.72 12.87
C GLN A 139 8.44 3.73 13.47
N PRO A 140 7.72 2.60 13.46
CA PRO A 140 6.36 2.54 13.99
C PRO A 140 6.34 2.77 15.50
N PRO A 141 5.38 3.56 16.02
CA PRO A 141 5.27 3.84 17.45
C PRO A 141 4.63 2.67 18.20
N GLY A 142 5.21 2.27 19.33
CA GLY A 142 4.67 1.23 20.21
C GLY A 142 4.96 -0.20 19.76
N GLU A 143 4.82 -1.15 20.69
CA GLU A 143 5.21 -2.55 20.48
C GLU A 143 4.30 -3.28 19.47
N SER A 144 2.99 -3.02 19.52
CA SER A 144 2.03 -3.60 18.57
C SER A 144 2.36 -3.20 17.12
N ALA A 145 2.52 -1.90 16.83
CA ALA A 145 2.85 -1.45 15.48
C ALA A 145 4.24 -1.91 15.02
N GLN A 146 5.22 -2.03 15.93
CA GLN A 146 6.51 -2.64 15.64
C GLN A 146 6.38 -4.12 15.27
N THR A 147 5.50 -4.86 15.95
CA THR A 147 5.23 -6.26 15.65
C THR A 147 4.56 -6.43 14.29
N GLU A 148 3.57 -5.60 13.96
CA GLU A 148 2.94 -5.59 12.64
C GLU A 148 3.92 -5.22 11.52
N HIS A 149 4.77 -4.21 11.72
CA HIS A 149 5.79 -3.86 10.72
C HIS A 149 6.84 -4.97 10.53
N LYS A 150 7.13 -5.80 11.55
CA LYS A 150 8.00 -6.97 11.38
C LYS A 150 7.40 -7.99 10.41
N LYS A 151 6.06 -8.08 10.29
CA LYS A 151 5.38 -8.95 9.32
C LYS A 151 5.72 -8.60 7.87
N MET A 152 6.12 -7.36 7.59
CA MET A 152 6.60 -6.98 6.25
C MET A 152 7.86 -7.78 5.84
N GLN A 153 8.67 -8.21 6.80
CA GLN A 153 9.89 -9.00 6.55
C GLN A 153 9.62 -10.51 6.56
N THR A 154 8.66 -10.98 7.38
CA THR A 154 8.42 -12.41 7.58
C THR A 154 7.31 -12.97 6.68
N GLU A 155 6.30 -12.17 6.37
CA GLU A 155 5.07 -12.60 5.68
C GLU A 155 4.86 -11.90 4.33
N GLY A 156 5.75 -10.98 3.95
CA GLY A 156 5.63 -10.23 2.69
C GLY A 156 4.47 -9.23 2.68
N ALA A 157 4.06 -8.75 3.86
CA ALA A 157 3.06 -7.69 3.98
C ALA A 157 3.56 -6.37 3.35
N THR A 158 2.65 -5.67 2.68
CA THR A 158 2.87 -4.38 2.04
C THR A 158 2.28 -3.26 2.89
N CYS A 159 2.68 -2.00 2.67
CA CYS A 159 2.15 -0.86 3.44
C CYS A 159 0.61 -0.77 3.36
N ILE A 160 0.06 -1.06 2.18
CA ILE A 160 -1.36 -0.94 1.88
C ILE A 160 -2.21 -2.09 2.45
N ASP A 161 -1.60 -3.16 2.96
CA ASP A 161 -2.36 -4.23 3.63
C ASP A 161 -3.02 -3.73 4.93
N CYS A 162 -2.41 -2.74 5.58
CA CYS A 162 -2.91 -2.12 6.81
C CYS A 162 -3.35 -0.66 6.59
N HIS A 163 -2.58 0.14 5.85
CA HIS A 163 -2.81 1.58 5.72
C HIS A 163 -3.68 1.95 4.51
N GLN A 164 -4.98 1.62 4.54
CA GLN A 164 -5.87 1.72 3.38
C GLN A 164 -6.61 3.06 3.19
N ASN A 165 -6.74 3.86 4.25
CA ASN A 165 -7.49 5.13 4.28
C ASN A 165 -6.55 6.29 4.63
N LEU A 166 -5.58 6.58 3.76
CA LEU A 166 -4.47 7.51 4.04
C LEU A 166 -4.69 8.95 3.58
N VAL A 167 -5.39 9.12 2.46
CA VAL A 167 -5.39 10.37 1.68
C VAL A 167 -6.80 10.72 1.25
N HIS A 168 -7.47 9.77 0.62
CA HIS A 168 -8.83 9.93 0.13
C HIS A 168 -9.83 9.62 1.25
N GLU A 169 -11.05 10.12 1.05
CA GLU A 169 -12.15 9.88 1.99
C GLU A 169 -12.33 8.38 2.24
N GLU A 170 -12.60 8.05 3.50
CA GLU A 170 -12.56 6.67 3.96
C GLU A 170 -13.66 5.81 3.33
N VAL A 171 -13.30 4.56 3.07
CA VAL A 171 -14.23 3.49 2.71
C VAL A 171 -13.87 2.23 3.47
N PRO A 172 -14.79 1.25 3.58
CA PRO A 172 -14.48 -0.04 4.18
C PRO A 172 -13.16 -0.63 3.67
N MET A 173 -12.40 -1.18 4.60
CA MET A 173 -11.14 -1.85 4.26
C MET A 173 -11.43 -3.18 3.58
N THR A 174 -10.54 -3.56 2.68
CA THR A 174 -10.61 -4.83 1.95
C THR A 174 -9.44 -5.72 2.32
N ASP A 175 -9.67 -7.01 2.50
CA ASP A 175 -8.57 -7.98 2.61
C ASP A 175 -7.99 -8.20 1.21
N LEU A 176 -6.84 -7.58 0.95
CA LEU A 176 -6.22 -7.60 -0.37
C LEU A 176 -5.63 -8.99 -0.71
N ASN A 177 -5.18 -9.75 0.29
CA ASN A 177 -4.69 -11.11 0.09
C ASN A 177 -5.85 -12.04 -0.28
N ALA A 178 -6.92 -12.02 0.51
CA ALA A 178 -8.12 -12.80 0.23
C ALA A 178 -8.76 -12.37 -1.11
N SER A 179 -8.75 -11.08 -1.43
CA SER A 179 -9.29 -10.58 -2.69
C SER A 179 -8.52 -11.08 -3.91
N LEU A 180 -7.17 -11.11 -3.83
CA LEU A 180 -6.32 -11.68 -4.87
C LEU A 180 -6.56 -13.19 -5.02
N ALA A 181 -6.68 -13.92 -3.91
CA ALA A 181 -6.93 -15.36 -3.93
C ALA A 181 -8.32 -15.72 -4.48
N ALA A 182 -9.34 -14.93 -4.15
CA ALA A 182 -10.72 -15.15 -4.58
C ALA A 182 -11.05 -14.58 -5.97
N GLY A 183 -10.21 -13.69 -6.50
CA GLY A 183 -10.47 -12.98 -7.76
C GLY A 183 -11.64 -12.00 -7.69
N LYS A 184 -12.05 -11.60 -6.48
CA LYS A 184 -13.14 -10.64 -6.22
C LYS A 184 -12.84 -9.88 -4.93
N MET A 185 -13.41 -8.69 -4.77
CA MET A 185 -13.26 -7.91 -3.55
C MET A 185 -13.78 -8.69 -2.33
N VAL A 186 -12.97 -8.75 -1.29
CA VAL A 186 -13.29 -9.30 0.03
C VAL A 186 -13.14 -8.17 1.04
N LEU A 187 -14.20 -7.87 1.78
CA LEU A 187 -14.17 -6.89 2.87
C LEU A 187 -13.45 -7.47 4.08
N LYS A 188 -12.71 -6.64 4.83
CA LYS A 188 -12.29 -7.02 6.17
C LYS A 188 -13.51 -7.04 7.10
N PRO A 189 -13.54 -7.90 8.13
CA PRO A 189 -14.52 -7.78 9.20
C PRO A 189 -14.45 -6.36 9.79
N GLU A 190 -15.58 -5.77 10.14
CA GLU A 190 -15.55 -4.54 10.93
C GLU A 190 -15.03 -4.89 12.33
N GLU A 191 -14.07 -4.13 12.84
CA GLU A 191 -13.56 -4.31 14.20
C GLU A 191 -14.73 -4.09 15.19
N GLY A 192 -15.34 -5.17 15.66
CA GLY A 192 -16.50 -5.11 16.56
C GLY A 192 -17.40 -6.35 16.64
N GLU A 193 -17.24 -7.35 15.77
CA GLU A 193 -17.96 -8.63 15.88
C GLU A 193 -16.94 -9.77 15.80
N ASP A 194 -16.80 -10.53 16.90
CA ASP A 194 -16.06 -11.80 17.05
C ASP A 194 -14.60 -11.74 17.53
N GLU A 195 -14.35 -11.38 18.80
CA GLU A 195 -13.25 -11.94 19.61
C GLU A 195 -13.64 -12.07 21.11
N ASP A 196 -14.76 -12.74 21.37
CA ASP A 196 -14.96 -13.49 22.61
C ASP A 196 -14.71 -14.97 22.29
N GLY A 197 -13.48 -15.24 21.82
CA GLY A 197 -12.91 -16.56 21.71
C GLY A 197 -12.41 -16.99 23.08
N GLU A 198 -13.06 -18.00 23.63
CA GLU A 198 -12.73 -18.70 24.87
C GLU A 198 -11.21 -18.96 24.97
N GLU A 199 -10.52 -18.26 25.87
CA GLU A 199 -9.23 -18.71 26.39
C GLU A 199 -9.52 -19.93 27.28
N GLU A 200 -9.42 -21.13 26.70
CA GLU A 200 -9.25 -22.36 27.47
C GLU A 200 -7.84 -22.32 28.08
N ASP A 201 -7.78 -21.95 29.35
CA ASP A 201 -6.58 -22.01 30.18
C ASP A 201 -6.12 -23.47 30.33
N ALA A 202 -5.21 -23.91 29.45
CA ALA A 202 -4.44 -25.13 29.62
C ALA A 202 -3.25 -24.83 30.56
N GLU A 203 -3.47 -24.95 31.86
CA GLU A 203 -2.37 -25.13 32.82
C GLU A 203 -1.89 -26.58 32.74
N ASP A 204 -0.63 -26.79 32.33
CA ASP A 204 0.13 -27.98 32.68
C ASP A 204 1.60 -27.59 32.93
N ASP A 205 1.93 -27.62 34.22
CA ASP A 205 3.17 -28.03 34.90
C ASP A 205 4.50 -28.09 34.13
N GLU A 206 5.54 -27.48 34.73
CA GLU A 206 6.63 -28.25 35.37
C GLU A 206 7.73 -27.30 35.89
N ASN A 207 7.98 -27.32 37.21
CA ASN A 207 9.37 -27.38 37.68
C ASN A 207 9.49 -27.84 39.15
N GLY A 208 10.07 -29.04 39.32
CA GLY A 208 11.21 -29.27 40.23
C GLY A 208 10.92 -29.50 41.71
N GLU A 209 10.75 -30.77 42.09
CA GLU A 209 11.02 -31.29 43.44
C GLU A 209 12.44 -30.94 43.91
N GLU A 210 12.58 -30.52 45.18
CA GLU A 210 13.58 -31.13 46.07
C GLU A 210 13.18 -31.00 47.55
N SER A 211 13.24 -32.13 48.23
CA SER A 211 12.78 -32.45 49.58
C SER A 211 13.77 -32.08 50.70
N LYS A 212 13.29 -31.64 51.89
CA LYS A 212 13.77 -32.05 53.24
C LYS A 212 12.87 -31.42 54.33
N ALA A 213 11.99 -32.17 55.00
CA ALA A 213 12.16 -32.96 56.23
C ALA A 213 12.16 -32.15 57.55
N GLU A 214 11.19 -32.51 58.42
CA GLU A 214 11.17 -32.44 59.90
C GLU A 214 11.21 -31.05 60.57
N ASN A 215 10.66 -30.77 61.75
CA ASN A 215 9.61 -31.25 62.66
C ASN A 215 9.63 -30.22 63.83
N SER A 216 8.53 -30.10 64.59
CA SER A 216 8.48 -29.57 65.98
C SER A 216 8.74 -28.04 66.17
N ASP A 217 8.23 -27.25 67.11
CA ASP A 217 7.51 -27.33 68.40
C ASP A 217 6.76 -25.97 68.57
N GLU A 218 5.52 -25.89 69.06
CA GLU A 218 5.13 -25.64 70.48
C GLU A 218 5.56 -24.29 71.10
N GLU A 219 4.55 -23.60 71.65
CA GLU A 219 4.56 -22.68 72.82
C GLU A 219 5.29 -21.33 72.68
N ASP A 220 4.70 -20.17 72.98
CA ASP A 220 3.95 -19.63 74.13
C ASP A 220 4.77 -18.44 74.70
N SER A 221 4.01 -17.47 75.19
CA SER A 221 4.32 -16.24 75.93
C SER A 221 5.74 -16.00 76.48
N THR A 222 6.17 -14.73 76.44
CA THR A 222 6.40 -13.95 77.68
C THR A 222 6.43 -12.45 77.43
N ASP A 223 5.78 -11.77 78.37
CA ASP A 223 5.73 -10.34 78.68
C ASP A 223 7.08 -9.70 79.08
N GLU A 224 7.01 -8.36 79.22
CA GLU A 224 7.76 -7.47 80.13
C GLU A 224 9.11 -6.82 79.70
N ASP A 225 8.98 -5.54 79.31
CA ASP A 225 9.58 -4.33 79.90
C ASP A 225 11.11 -4.05 79.97
N VAL A 226 11.39 -2.73 79.98
CA VAL A 226 12.61 -1.97 80.36
C VAL A 226 13.51 -1.53 79.18
N ASP A 227 13.35 -0.29 78.69
CA ASP A 227 13.95 0.98 79.19
C ASP A 227 13.42 2.18 78.37
#